data_AF-G0QLV7-F1
#
_entry.id   AF-G0QLV7-F1
#
_cell.length_a   1.000
_cell.length_b   1.000
_cell.length_c   1.000
_cell.angle_alpha   90.00
_cell.angle_beta   90.00
_cell.angle_gamma   90.00
#
_symmetry.space_group_name_H-M   'P 1'
#
loop_
_entity.id
_entity.type
_entity.pdbx_description
1 polymer ?
#
loop_
_entity_poly.entity_id
_entity_poly.type
_entity_poly.pdbx_seq_one_letter_code
_entity_poly.pdbx_strand_id
1 'polypeptide(L)'
;MVSETYTKCPICSKIYGVMIGDQPDGKLKINLRNFSCDGYENYKTIIMDMDMYATVKNGIHISPTYRVAYLPDTEEGREVRDLIKLAFERKLIFTIGRSVTTGKDNRIVWNGIHMKTNTNGGSANFGYPDETYLKRVKQELTLKGIY
;
A
#
# COMPACT_ATOMS: atom_id res chain seq x y z
N MET A 1 4.73 -21.03 -17.15
CA MET A 1 3.45 -20.30 -17.14
C MET A 1 2.93 -20.37 -15.72
N VAL A 2 2.94 -19.26 -14.98
CA VAL A 2 2.21 -19.20 -13.72
C VAL A 2 0.75 -19.15 -14.13
N SER A 3 -0.01 -20.22 -13.88
CA SER A 3 -1.46 -20.17 -14.05
C SER A 3 -1.97 -19.01 -13.20
N GLU A 4 -2.68 -18.07 -13.80
CA GLU A 4 -3.28 -16.97 -13.04
C GLU A 4 -4.12 -17.57 -11.92
N THR A 5 -3.77 -17.25 -10.68
CA THR A 5 -4.44 -17.76 -9.46
C THR A 5 -5.83 -17.13 -9.26
N TYR A 6 -6.22 -16.24 -10.18
CA TYR A 6 -7.47 -15.52 -10.16
C TYR A 6 -7.93 -15.12 -11.56
N THR A 7 -9.21 -14.79 -11.68
CA THR A 7 -9.79 -14.12 -12.84
C THR A 7 -10.58 -12.91 -12.36
N LYS A 8 -10.41 -11.77 -13.04
CA LYS A 8 -11.15 -10.54 -12.74
C LYS A 8 -12.23 -10.32 -13.80
N CYS A 9 -13.48 -10.16 -13.38
CA CYS A 9 -14.57 -9.83 -14.27
C CYS A 9 -14.33 -8.45 -14.89
N PRO A 10 -14.28 -8.31 -16.24
CA PRO A 10 -14.03 -7.03 -16.89
C PRO A 10 -15.21 -6.05 -16.77
N ILE A 11 -16.40 -6.54 -16.39
CA ILE A 11 -17.61 -5.72 -16.28
C ILE A 11 -17.75 -5.14 -14.87
N CYS A 12 -17.69 -5.99 -13.83
CA CYS A 12 -17.94 -5.56 -12.44
C CYS A 12 -16.71 -5.56 -11.55
N SER A 13 -15.51 -5.87 -12.09
CA SER A 13 -14.25 -5.96 -11.34
C SER A 13 -14.19 -7.02 -10.24
N LYS A 14 -15.22 -7.87 -10.09
CA LYS A 14 -15.20 -8.98 -9.12
C LYS A 14 -14.05 -9.93 -9.42
N ILE A 15 -13.32 -10.32 -8.37
CA ILE A 15 -12.20 -11.24 -8.43
C ILE A 15 -12.67 -12.64 -8.00
N TYR A 16 -12.43 -13.63 -8.86
CA TYR A 16 -12.61 -15.05 -8.57
C TYR A 16 -11.23 -15.67 -8.36
N GLY A 17 -10.98 -16.30 -7.21
CA GLY A 17 -9.66 -16.81 -6.82
C GLY A 17 -8.85 -15.80 -5.98
N VAL A 18 -7.56 -16.06 -5.82
CA VAL A 18 -6.66 -15.23 -5.00
C VAL A 18 -5.77 -14.40 -5.89
N MET A 19 -5.98 -13.08 -5.90
CA MET A 19 -5.12 -12.15 -6.62
C MET A 19 -3.75 -12.07 -5.96
N ILE A 20 -2.70 -12.34 -6.73
CA ILE A 20 -1.30 -12.18 -6.35
C ILE A 20 -0.65 -11.23 -7.36
N GLY A 21 0.05 -10.20 -6.86
CA GLY A 21 0.70 -9.19 -7.70
C GLY A 21 2.17 -9.49 -8.01
N ASP A 22 2.87 -8.50 -8.58
CA ASP A 22 4.26 -8.60 -9.02
C ASP A 22 5.24 -7.75 -8.18
N GLN A 23 4.81 -7.32 -6.99
CA GLN A 23 5.68 -6.64 -6.03
C GLN A 23 6.96 -7.44 -5.78
N PRO A 24 8.16 -6.80 -5.84
CA PRO A 24 9.41 -7.44 -5.46
C PRO A 24 9.44 -7.92 -4.00
N ASP A 25 10.41 -8.74 -3.65
CA ASP A 25 10.63 -9.12 -2.25
C ASP A 25 11.01 -7.91 -1.40
N GLY A 26 10.61 -7.99 -0.13
CA GLY A 26 10.80 -6.93 0.84
C GLY A 26 10.21 -7.31 2.19
N LYS A 27 10.35 -6.41 3.16
CA LYS A 27 9.91 -6.60 4.53
C LYS A 27 9.00 -5.47 4.97
N LEU A 28 7.83 -5.83 5.48
CA LEU A 28 6.93 -4.92 6.19
C LEU A 28 7.15 -5.08 7.70
N LYS A 29 7.45 -3.97 8.38
CA LYS A 29 7.47 -3.88 9.85
C LYS A 29 6.38 -2.92 10.29
N ILE A 30 5.67 -3.28 11.36
CA ILE A 30 4.61 -2.47 11.93
C ILE A 30 5.01 -2.07 13.34
N ASN A 31 4.98 -0.77 13.61
CA ASN A 31 5.35 -0.17 14.89
C ASN A 31 4.21 0.72 15.38
N LEU A 32 4.13 0.94 16.69
CA LEU A 32 3.20 1.87 17.31
C LEU A 32 3.98 2.99 17.99
N ARG A 33 3.60 4.25 17.77
CA ARG A 33 4.27 5.43 18.35
C ARG A 33 3.28 6.36 19.03
N ASN A 34 3.75 7.00 20.10
CA ASN A 34 2.98 7.94 20.91
C ASN A 34 3.01 9.37 20.31
N PHE A 35 2.53 9.50 19.08
CA PHE A 35 2.17 10.78 18.47
C PHE A 35 0.92 10.56 17.62
N SER A 36 0.22 11.64 17.32
CA SER A 36 -1.07 11.59 16.63
C SER A 36 -0.94 12.06 15.18
N CYS A 37 -1.79 11.53 14.31
CA CYS A 37 -2.05 12.11 13.00
C CYS A 37 -3.10 13.24 13.17
N ASP A 38 -3.02 14.30 12.37
CA ASP A 38 -3.99 15.41 12.45
C ASP A 38 -5.44 14.88 12.27
N GLY A 39 -6.37 15.33 13.12
CA GLY A 39 -7.75 14.83 13.17
C GLY A 39 -7.95 13.54 13.99
N TYR A 40 -6.88 13.00 14.58
CA TYR A 40 -6.89 11.81 15.43
C TYR A 40 -6.08 12.04 16.73
N GLU A 41 -6.20 13.23 17.32
CA GLU A 41 -5.35 13.70 18.43
C GLU A 41 -5.34 12.76 19.65
N ASN A 42 -6.44 12.06 19.89
CA ASN A 42 -6.60 11.11 21.01
C ASN A 42 -6.02 9.71 20.74
N TYR A 43 -5.43 9.47 19.57
CA TYR A 43 -4.93 8.16 19.15
C TYR A 43 -3.43 8.17 18.89
N LYS A 44 -2.80 7.04 19.15
CA LYS A 44 -1.42 6.76 18.73
C LYS A 44 -1.36 6.60 17.21
N THR A 45 -0.15 6.53 16.65
CA THR A 45 0.05 6.29 15.22
C THR A 45 0.69 4.92 14.99
N ILE A 46 0.06 4.12 14.14
CA ILE A 46 0.61 2.91 13.54
C ILE A 46 1.53 3.33 12.38
N ILE A 47 2.77 2.89 12.42
CA ILE A 47 3.78 3.13 11.39
C ILE A 47 4.05 1.82 10.67
N MET A 48 3.96 1.86 9.33
CA MET A 48 4.22 0.73 8.45
C MET A 48 5.49 0.99 7.64
N ASP A 49 6.61 0.43 8.10
CA ASP A 49 7.92 0.54 7.46
C ASP A 49 8.09 -0.57 6.42
N MET A 50 8.21 -0.20 5.15
CA MET A 50 8.34 -1.11 4.01
C MET A 50 9.72 -0.97 3.38
N ASP A 51 10.56 -1.99 3.60
CA ASP A 51 11.91 -2.10 3.05
C ASP A 51 11.88 -3.07 1.86
N MET A 52 11.92 -2.52 0.64
CA MET A 52 11.82 -3.27 -0.60
C MET A 52 13.21 -3.52 -1.18
N TYR A 53 13.50 -4.77 -1.52
CA TYR A 53 14.81 -5.19 -1.96
C TYR A 53 15.05 -4.91 -3.44
N ALA A 54 16.33 -4.87 -3.81
CA ALA A 54 16.73 -4.81 -5.20
C ALA A 54 16.28 -6.09 -5.91
N THR A 55 15.96 -5.98 -7.20
CA THR A 55 15.61 -7.15 -8.01
C THR A 55 16.03 -6.95 -9.47
N VAL A 56 15.88 -7.98 -10.29
CA VAL A 56 16.09 -7.92 -11.73
C VAL A 56 14.80 -8.29 -12.43
N LYS A 57 14.27 -7.41 -13.29
CA LYS A 57 13.09 -7.68 -14.13
C LYS A 57 13.49 -7.51 -15.59
N ASN A 58 13.34 -8.56 -16.39
CA ASN A 58 13.71 -8.57 -17.82
C ASN A 58 15.16 -8.13 -18.08
N GLY A 59 16.10 -8.59 -17.26
CA GLY A 59 17.52 -8.22 -17.38
C GLY A 59 17.88 -6.82 -16.88
N ILE A 60 16.91 -6.03 -16.41
CA ILE A 60 17.12 -4.69 -15.89
C ILE A 60 17.19 -4.73 -14.37
N HIS A 61 18.27 -4.17 -13.80
CA HIS A 61 18.39 -3.99 -12.37
C HIS A 61 17.43 -2.92 -11.85
N ILE A 62 16.62 -3.30 -10.88
CA ILE A 62 15.69 -2.43 -10.17
C ILE A 62 16.27 -2.16 -8.79
N SER A 63 16.58 -0.89 -8.51
CA SER A 63 17.11 -0.46 -7.21
C SER A 63 16.09 -0.70 -6.08
N PRO A 64 16.56 -0.96 -4.84
CA PRO A 64 15.69 -1.08 -3.68
C PRO A 64 15.01 0.26 -3.35
N THR A 65 13.98 0.22 -2.51
CA THR A 65 13.35 1.45 -1.98
C THR A 65 12.83 1.23 -0.57
N TYR A 66 12.83 2.31 0.22
CA TYR A 66 12.22 2.34 1.53
C TYR A 66 11.04 3.30 1.52
N ARG A 67 9.91 2.87 2.10
CA ARG A 67 8.69 3.67 2.21
C ARG A 67 8.08 3.52 3.60
N VAL A 68 7.45 4.59 4.07
CA VAL A 68 6.73 4.60 5.34
C VAL A 68 5.30 5.03 5.07
N ALA A 69 4.36 4.38 5.75
CA ALA A 69 2.96 4.78 5.76
C ALA A 69 2.42 4.89 7.21
N TYR A 70 1.40 5.73 7.39
CA TYR A 70 0.84 6.06 8.70
C TYR A 70 -0.67 5.79 8.75
N LEU A 71 -1.12 5.19 9.86
CA LEU A 71 -2.53 5.03 10.21
C LEU A 71 -2.74 5.48 11.65
N PRO A 72 -3.86 6.15 11.98
CA PRO A 72 -4.22 6.34 13.37
C PRO A 72 -4.56 4.99 14.02
N ASP A 73 -4.20 4.78 15.29
CA ASP A 73 -4.47 3.55 16.06
C ASP A 73 -5.92 3.51 16.58
N THR A 74 -6.87 3.70 15.66
CA THR A 74 -8.30 3.50 15.90
C THR A 74 -8.68 2.05 15.62
N GLU A 75 -9.93 1.66 15.89
CA GLU A 75 -10.45 0.36 15.45
C GLU A 75 -10.38 0.22 13.92
N GLU A 76 -10.89 1.21 13.18
CA GLU A 76 -10.85 1.23 11.72
C GLU A 76 -9.41 1.30 11.16
N GLY A 77 -8.52 2.03 11.83
CA GLY A 77 -7.10 2.07 11.44
C GLY A 77 -6.40 0.72 11.60
N ARG A 78 -6.74 -0.06 12.63
CA ARG A 78 -6.23 -1.43 12.83
C ARG A 78 -6.80 -2.41 11.81
N GLU A 79 -8.07 -2.28 11.44
CA GLU A 79 -8.67 -3.03 10.33
C GLU A 79 -7.89 -2.76 9.03
N VAL A 80 -7.72 -1.49 8.64
CA VAL A 80 -6.96 -1.11 7.44
C VAL A 80 -5.52 -1.61 7.47
N ARG A 81 -4.85 -1.55 8.63
CA ARG A 81 -3.50 -2.12 8.82
C ARG A 81 -3.45 -3.60 8.44
N ASP A 82 -4.42 -4.38 8.92
CA ASP A 82 -4.45 -5.84 8.69
C ASP A 82 -4.74 -6.17 7.22
N LEU A 83 -5.61 -5.38 6.57
CA LEU A 83 -5.86 -5.48 5.13
C LEU A 83 -4.60 -5.13 4.31
N ILE A 84 -3.88 -4.06 4.67
CA ILE A 84 -2.63 -3.68 4.00
C ILE A 84 -1.57 -4.76 4.19
N LYS A 85 -1.48 -5.37 5.39
CA LYS A 85 -0.58 -6.49 5.65
C LYS A 85 -0.88 -7.67 4.73
N LEU A 86 -2.15 -8.05 4.59
CA LEU A 86 -2.58 -9.11 3.67
C LEU A 86 -2.27 -8.75 2.21
N ALA A 87 -2.50 -7.51 1.81
CA ALA A 87 -2.16 -7.02 0.46
C ALA A 87 -0.65 -7.08 0.20
N PHE A 88 0.18 -6.77 1.20
CA PHE A 88 1.64 -6.87 1.10
C PHE A 88 2.09 -8.34 0.94
N GLU A 89 1.52 -9.24 1.73
CA GLU A 89 1.76 -10.69 1.63
C GLU A 89 1.38 -11.23 0.24
N ARG A 90 0.27 -10.73 -0.33
CA ARG A 90 -0.18 -11.05 -1.69
C ARG A 90 0.52 -10.27 -2.80
N LYS A 91 1.60 -9.53 -2.50
CA LYS A 91 2.41 -8.80 -3.47
C LYS A 91 1.66 -7.69 -4.23
N LEU A 92 0.71 -7.01 -3.58
CA LEU A 92 -0.21 -6.05 -4.22
C LEU A 92 0.06 -4.58 -3.89
N ILE A 93 0.95 -4.27 -2.95
CA ILE A 93 1.21 -2.89 -2.52
C ILE A 93 2.09 -2.14 -3.52
N PHE A 94 3.10 -2.83 -4.06
CA PHE A 94 4.02 -2.28 -5.04
C PHE A 94 3.93 -3.00 -6.39
N THR A 95 4.56 -2.41 -7.39
CA THR A 95 4.86 -2.99 -8.70
C THR A 95 6.13 -2.36 -9.25
N ILE A 96 6.62 -2.85 -10.39
CA ILE A 96 7.72 -2.22 -11.14
C ILE A 96 7.14 -1.47 -12.32
N GLY A 97 7.36 -0.15 -12.37
CA GLY A 97 6.85 0.70 -13.43
C GLY A 97 7.52 2.08 -13.48
N ARG A 98 6.82 3.03 -14.10
CA ARG A 98 7.25 4.43 -14.20
C ARG A 98 6.86 5.20 -12.95
N SER A 99 7.84 5.83 -12.30
CA SER A 99 7.60 6.75 -11.20
C SER A 99 6.95 8.03 -11.73
N VAL A 100 5.72 8.30 -11.30
CA VAL A 100 4.99 9.51 -11.73
C VAL A 100 5.66 10.79 -11.20
N THR A 101 6.28 10.74 -10.02
CA THR A 101 6.94 11.90 -9.42
C THR A 101 8.30 12.24 -10.03
N THR A 102 9.06 11.24 -10.50
CA THR A 102 10.42 11.45 -11.05
C THR A 102 10.51 11.25 -12.56
N GLY A 103 9.46 10.72 -13.19
CA GLY A 103 9.43 10.35 -14.60
C GLY A 103 10.31 9.15 -14.97
N LYS A 104 10.97 8.50 -14.00
CA LYS A 104 11.91 7.40 -14.27
C LYS A 104 11.18 6.06 -14.38
N ASP A 105 11.48 5.31 -15.43
CA ASP A 105 11.04 3.92 -15.60
C ASP A 105 11.84 2.97 -14.70
N ASN A 106 11.39 1.71 -14.63
CA ASN A 106 12.09 0.62 -13.92
C ASN A 106 12.30 0.93 -12.43
N ARG A 107 11.24 1.43 -11.77
CA ARG A 107 11.22 1.73 -10.33
C ARG A 107 10.16 0.93 -9.61
N ILE A 108 10.44 0.61 -8.35
CA ILE A 108 9.43 0.13 -7.40
C ILE A 108 8.50 1.30 -7.08
N VAL A 109 7.23 1.16 -7.43
CA VAL A 109 6.19 2.20 -7.30
C VAL A 109 4.94 1.63 -6.64
N TRP A 110 4.11 2.50 -6.04
CA TRP A 110 2.80 2.11 -5.50
C TRP A 110 1.90 1.51 -6.58
N ASN A 111 1.09 0.53 -6.22
CA ASN A 111 0.24 -0.22 -7.14
C ASN A 111 -1.26 0.05 -6.94
N GLY A 112 -1.64 1.33 -6.87
CA GLY A 112 -3.04 1.75 -6.84
C GLY A 112 -3.75 1.59 -5.49
N ILE A 113 -3.01 1.30 -4.42
CA ILE A 113 -3.47 1.45 -3.02
C ILE A 113 -2.76 2.67 -2.46
N HIS A 114 -3.50 3.74 -2.20
CA HIS A 114 -2.95 4.99 -1.72
C HIS A 114 -2.57 4.88 -0.25
N MET A 115 -1.33 5.28 0.06
CA MET A 115 -0.80 5.32 1.41
C MET A 115 -0.67 6.75 1.91
N LYS A 116 -0.85 6.93 3.22
CA LYS A 116 -0.52 8.19 3.89
C LYS A 116 0.95 8.21 4.27
N THR A 117 1.75 8.98 3.55
CA THR A 117 3.20 9.11 3.78
C THR A 117 3.57 10.31 4.63
N ASN A 118 2.58 11.08 5.10
CA ASN A 118 2.74 12.14 6.08
C ASN A 118 1.66 12.02 7.15
N THR A 119 1.92 12.53 8.34
CA THR A 119 0.97 12.51 9.48
C THR A 119 0.17 13.80 9.58
N ASN A 120 0.50 14.78 8.74
CA ASN A 120 -0.06 16.14 8.69
C ASN A 120 -0.08 16.67 7.24
N GLY A 121 -0.57 17.90 7.05
CA GLY A 121 -0.54 18.61 5.77
C GLY A 121 -1.70 18.26 4.82
N GLY A 122 -2.66 17.47 5.29
CA GLY A 122 -3.88 17.11 4.56
C GLY A 122 -3.66 16.19 3.36
N SER A 123 -4.75 15.90 2.64
CA SER A 123 -4.77 14.98 1.49
C SER A 123 -3.80 15.39 0.37
N ALA A 124 -3.63 16.70 0.13
CA ALA A 124 -2.71 17.24 -0.88
C ALA A 124 -1.25 16.87 -0.64
N ASN A 125 -0.86 16.64 0.62
CA ASN A 125 0.49 16.21 1.00
C ASN A 125 0.56 14.71 1.31
N PHE A 126 -0.41 13.91 0.85
CA PHE A 126 -0.52 12.49 1.22
C PHE A 126 -0.53 12.28 2.74
N GLY A 127 -1.12 13.22 3.48
CA GLY A 127 -1.17 13.19 4.94
C GLY A 127 -2.56 13.42 5.51
N TYR A 128 -2.60 13.72 6.80
CA TYR A 128 -3.83 13.96 7.56
C TYR A 128 -3.98 15.47 7.86
N PRO A 129 -5.18 15.99 8.16
CA PRO A 129 -6.45 15.28 8.22
C PRO A 129 -6.95 14.89 6.82
N ASP A 130 -7.63 13.76 6.74
CA ASP A 130 -8.36 13.29 5.54
C ASP A 130 -9.44 12.32 5.98
N GLU A 131 -10.61 12.85 6.28
CA GLU A 131 -11.76 12.12 6.83
C GLU A 131 -12.25 10.99 5.90
N THR A 132 -11.92 11.06 4.61
CA THR A 132 -12.36 10.07 3.62
C THR A 132 -11.38 8.92 3.42
N TYR A 133 -10.16 9.05 3.94
CA TYR A 133 -9.05 8.16 3.58
C TYR A 133 -9.31 6.69 3.93
N LEU A 134 -9.69 6.38 5.17
CA LEU A 134 -9.88 4.99 5.62
C LEU A 134 -10.97 4.27 4.81
N LYS A 135 -12.02 4.98 4.41
CA LYS A 135 -13.04 4.46 3.49
C LYS A 135 -12.48 4.22 2.09
N ARG A 136 -11.75 5.20 1.52
CA ARG A 136 -11.20 5.10 0.16
C ARG A 136 -10.17 3.97 0.04
N VAL A 137 -9.26 3.84 0.99
CA VAL A 137 -8.22 2.79 0.95
C VAL A 137 -8.84 1.39 1.07
N LYS A 138 -9.90 1.21 1.86
CA LYS A 138 -10.67 -0.06 1.89
C LYS A 138 -11.30 -0.39 0.54
N GLN A 139 -11.83 0.60 -0.17
CA GLN A 139 -12.36 0.40 -1.53
C GLN A 139 -11.25 0.01 -2.51
N GLU A 140 -10.08 0.65 -2.44
CA GLU A 140 -8.91 0.32 -3.26
C GLU A 140 -8.39 -1.10 -2.99
N LEU A 141 -8.36 -1.51 -1.73
CA LEU A 141 -8.03 -2.88 -1.30
C LEU A 141 -9.05 -3.89 -1.82
N THR A 142 -10.35 -3.56 -1.77
CA THR A 142 -11.42 -4.41 -2.31
C THR A 142 -11.26 -4.62 -3.82
N LEU A 143 -10.87 -3.58 -4.58
CA LEU A 143 -10.60 -3.68 -6.02
C LEU A 143 -9.40 -4.61 -6.36
N LYS A 144 -8.60 -4.96 -5.34
CA LYS A 144 -7.48 -5.90 -5.37
C LYS A 144 -7.82 -7.25 -4.71
N GLY A 145 -9.07 -7.47 -4.31
CA GLY A 145 -9.54 -8.74 -3.74
C GLY A 145 -9.11 -8.94 -2.28
N ILE A 146 -8.90 -7.84 -1.56
CA ILE A 146 -8.57 -7.79 -0.14
C ILE A 146 -9.82 -7.29 0.60
N TYR A 147 -10.32 -8.11 1.51
CA TYR A 147 -11.56 -7.89 2.26
C TYR A 147 -11.30 -8.03 3.75
#